data_AF-A0A7C5X3I6-F1
#
_entry.id   AF-A0A7C5X3I6-F1
#
_cell.length_a   1.000
_cell.length_b   1.000
_cell.length_c   1.000
_cell.angle_alpha   90.00
_cell.angle_beta   90.00
_cell.angle_gamma   90.00
#
_symmetry.space_group_name_H-M   'P 1'
#
loop_
_entity.id
_entity.type
_entity.pdbx_description
1 polymer ?
#
loop_
_entity_poly.entity_id
_entity_poly.type
_entity_poly.pdbx_seq_one_letter_code
_entity_poly.pdbx_strand_id
1 'polypeptide(L)'
;MPKVESDRNVRYVEGAVLSMLRLRRYLLSRGVDPDEVENRIRKQALGMLEASGLPKERIVKVLKELKHVVDSLIEIVEASDIGSEREE
;
A
#
# COMPACT_ATOMS: atom_id res chain seq x y z
N MET A 1 12.77 -16.99 20.82
CA MET A 1 12.54 -15.55 20.56
C MET A 1 11.80 -15.39 19.24
N PRO A 2 10.48 -15.10 19.20
CA PRO A 2 9.72 -15.04 17.95
C PRO A 2 9.00 -13.70 17.63
N LYS A 3 9.18 -12.62 18.42
CA LYS A 3 8.42 -11.36 18.21
C LYS A 3 9.00 -10.44 17.13
N VAL A 4 10.33 -10.35 16.99
CA VAL A 4 11.00 -9.34 16.15
C VAL A 4 10.94 -9.65 14.65
N GLU A 5 11.01 -10.94 14.27
CA GLU A 5 10.88 -11.37 12.86
C GLU A 5 9.48 -11.10 12.28
N SER A 6 8.43 -11.21 13.11
CA SER A 6 7.06 -10.95 12.65
C SER A 6 6.87 -9.49 12.21
N ASP A 7 7.53 -8.53 12.88
CA ASP A 7 7.38 -7.11 12.57
C ASP A 7 8.08 -6.74 11.25
N ARG A 8 9.27 -7.31 10.98
CA ARG A 8 9.97 -7.08 9.71
C ARG A 8 9.17 -7.61 8.52
N ASN A 9 8.63 -8.82 8.62
CA ASN A 9 7.93 -9.46 7.52
C ASN A 9 6.58 -8.79 7.25
N VAL A 10 5.89 -8.32 8.28
CA VAL A 10 4.68 -7.49 8.14
C VAL A 10 5.00 -6.20 7.39
N ARG A 11 6.10 -5.51 7.74
CA ARG A 11 6.54 -4.30 7.04
C ARG A 11 6.85 -4.51 5.56
N TYR A 12 7.26 -5.70 5.14
CA TYR A 12 7.40 -6.02 3.70
C TYR A 12 6.06 -6.00 2.98
N VAL A 13 5.00 -6.53 3.60
CA VAL A 13 3.63 -6.50 3.05
C VAL A 13 3.10 -5.07 2.99
N GLU A 14 3.27 -4.29 4.05
CA GLU A 14 2.92 -2.86 4.09
C GLU A 14 3.68 -2.08 3.01
N GLY A 15 4.98 -2.33 2.90
CA GLY A 15 5.86 -1.73 1.90
C GLY A 15 5.45 -2.08 0.47
N ALA A 16 4.89 -3.26 0.22
CA ALA A 16 4.41 -3.65 -1.11
C ALA A 16 3.29 -2.73 -1.61
N VAL A 17 2.35 -2.36 -0.73
CA VAL A 17 1.25 -1.44 -1.07
C VAL A 17 1.78 -0.04 -1.41
N LEU A 18 2.67 0.49 -0.57
CA LEU A 18 3.29 1.80 -0.81
C LEU A 18 4.15 1.81 -2.08
N SER A 19 4.89 0.74 -2.32
CA SER A 19 5.71 0.56 -3.52
C SER A 19 4.84 0.52 -4.79
N MET A 20 3.77 -0.28 -4.80
CA MET A 20 2.78 -0.29 -5.89
C MET A 20 2.24 1.09 -6.18
N LEU A 21 1.80 1.82 -5.15
CA LEU A 21 1.21 3.15 -5.31
C LEU A 21 2.23 4.15 -5.91
N ARG A 22 3.48 4.12 -5.44
CA ARG A 22 4.56 4.98 -5.94
C ARG A 22 4.91 4.65 -7.40
N LEU A 23 5.07 3.36 -7.72
CA LEU A 23 5.36 2.93 -9.07
C LEU A 23 4.21 3.29 -10.03
N ARG A 24 2.96 3.11 -9.59
CA ARG A 24 1.77 3.49 -10.36
C ARG A 24 1.82 4.96 -10.76
N ARG A 25 2.01 5.87 -9.79
CA ARG A 25 2.10 7.32 -10.04
C ARG A 25 3.25 7.66 -10.98
N TYR A 26 4.42 7.06 -10.75
CA TYR A 26 5.60 7.28 -11.59
C TYR A 26 5.34 6.87 -13.05
N LEU A 27 4.84 5.65 -13.29
CA LEU A 27 4.60 5.17 -14.65
C LEU A 27 3.52 5.99 -15.37
N LEU A 28 2.42 6.33 -14.69
CA LEU A 28 1.39 7.20 -15.24
C LEU A 28 1.94 8.58 -15.61
N SER A 29 2.79 9.19 -14.76
CA SER A 29 3.44 10.47 -15.07
C SER A 29 4.37 10.43 -16.28
N ARG A 30 4.74 9.23 -16.73
CA ARG A 30 5.59 8.99 -17.91
C ARG A 30 4.77 8.64 -19.15
N GLY A 31 3.44 8.67 -19.06
CA GLY A 31 2.54 8.33 -20.17
C GLY A 31 2.52 6.84 -20.51
N VAL A 32 2.92 5.96 -19.57
CA VAL A 32 2.79 4.51 -19.75
C VAL A 32 1.31 4.16 -19.77
N ASP A 33 0.93 3.26 -20.68
CA ASP A 33 -0.43 2.78 -20.83
C ASP A 33 -0.98 2.21 -19.51
N PRO A 34 -2.23 2.55 -19.10
CA PRO A 34 -2.79 2.11 -17.83
C PRO A 34 -2.79 0.59 -17.62
N ASP A 35 -3.07 -0.22 -18.65
CA ASP A 35 -3.09 -1.68 -18.52
C ASP A 35 -1.67 -2.22 -18.33
N GLU A 36 -0.69 -1.60 -19.01
CA GLU A 36 0.72 -1.90 -18.78
C GLU A 36 1.17 -1.50 -17.36
N VAL A 37 0.70 -0.36 -16.83
CA VAL A 37 0.96 0.04 -15.45
C VAL A 37 0.44 -1.00 -14.47
N GLU A 38 -0.81 -1.45 -14.63
CA GLU A 38 -1.42 -2.47 -13.76
C GLU A 38 -0.64 -3.79 -13.76
N ASN A 39 -0.20 -4.24 -14.94
CA ASN A 39 0.63 -5.44 -15.06
C ASN A 39 1.97 -5.30 -14.32
N ARG A 40 2.63 -4.15 -14.47
CA ARG A 40 3.95 -3.89 -13.84
C ARG A 40 3.85 -3.79 -12.33
N ILE A 41 2.88 -3.04 -11.79
CA ILE A 41 2.72 -2.89 -10.33
C ILE A 41 2.31 -4.22 -9.68
N ARG A 42 1.47 -5.04 -10.34
CA ARG A 42 1.09 -6.37 -9.85
C ARG A 42 2.31 -7.28 -9.72
N LYS A 43 3.15 -7.35 -10.76
CA LYS A 43 4.37 -8.17 -10.75
C LYS A 43 5.32 -7.76 -9.63
N GLN A 44 5.49 -6.45 -9.42
CA GLN A 44 6.34 -5.94 -8.33
C GLN A 44 5.78 -6.31 -6.95
N ALA A 45 4.48 -6.11 -6.72
CA ALA A 45 3.87 -6.48 -5.45
C ALA A 45 3.99 -7.97 -5.17
N LEU A 46 3.71 -8.84 -6.15
CA LEU A 46 3.83 -10.28 -5.97
C LEU A 46 5.24 -10.68 -5.49
N GLY A 47 6.29 -10.15 -6.11
CA GLY A 47 7.67 -10.42 -5.68
C GLY A 47 7.96 -9.93 -4.25
N MET A 48 7.40 -8.79 -3.84
CA MET A 48 7.57 -8.29 -2.46
C MET A 48 6.77 -9.13 -1.44
N LEU A 49 5.56 -9.56 -1.80
CA LEU A 49 4.73 -10.42 -0.96
C LEU A 49 5.38 -11.81 -0.78
N GLU A 50 5.94 -12.39 -1.83
CA GLU A 50 6.72 -13.63 -1.77
C GLU A 50 7.96 -13.46 -0.88
N ALA A 51 8.71 -12.38 -1.05
CA ALA A 51 9.90 -12.07 -0.26
C ALA A 51 9.60 -11.82 1.23
N SER A 52 8.35 -11.50 1.60
CA SER A 52 7.94 -11.35 2.99
C SER A 52 8.02 -12.65 3.79
N GLY A 53 7.94 -13.82 3.12
CA GLY A 53 7.94 -15.13 3.76
C GLY A 53 6.72 -15.42 4.65
N LEU A 54 5.69 -14.57 4.62
CA LEU A 54 4.46 -14.80 5.40
C LEU A 54 3.51 -15.77 4.72
N PRO A 55 2.75 -16.57 5.49
CA PRO A 55 1.67 -17.37 4.91
C PRO A 55 0.58 -16.45 4.36
N LYS A 56 -0.12 -16.93 3.32
CA LYS A 56 -1.15 -16.18 2.58
C LYS A 56 -2.20 -15.56 3.50
N GLU A 57 -2.65 -16.30 4.53
CA GLU A 57 -3.65 -15.86 5.48
C GLU A 57 -3.16 -14.64 6.28
N ARG A 58 -1.87 -14.59 6.61
CA ARG A 58 -1.26 -13.45 7.29
C ARG A 58 -1.08 -12.26 6.38
N ILE A 59 -0.67 -12.46 5.13
CA ILE A 59 -0.60 -11.40 4.12
C ILE A 59 -1.98 -10.74 3.96
N VAL A 60 -3.02 -11.57 3.75
CA VAL A 60 -4.40 -11.07 3.61
C VAL A 60 -4.86 -10.31 4.85
N LYS A 61 -4.52 -10.80 6.05
CA LYS A 61 -4.85 -10.11 7.30
C LYS A 61 -4.20 -8.71 7.36
N VAL A 62 -2.90 -8.60 7.08
CA VAL A 62 -2.18 -7.31 7.06
C VAL A 62 -2.78 -6.35 6.03
N LEU A 63 -3.09 -6.84 4.81
CA LEU A 63 -3.71 -6.01 3.78
C LEU A 63 -5.10 -5.51 4.18
N LYS A 64 -5.90 -6.31 4.89
CA LYS A 64 -7.20 -5.90 5.42
C LYS A 64 -7.07 -4.86 6.54
N GLU A 65 -6.10 -5.02 7.44
CA GLU A 65 -5.79 -4.05 8.49
C GLU A 65 -5.37 -2.71 7.88
N LEU A 66 -4.47 -2.73 6.88
CA LEU A 66 -4.08 -1.55 6.12
C LEU A 66 -5.27 -0.87 5.45
N LYS A 67 -6.15 -1.64 4.79
CA LYS A 67 -7.36 -1.10 4.17
C LYS A 67 -8.22 -0.38 5.20
N HIS A 68 -8.48 -1.01 6.34
CA HIS A 68 -9.28 -0.41 7.41
C HIS A 68 -8.68 0.88 7.93
N VAL A 69 -7.36 0.92 8.18
CA VAL A 69 -6.67 2.14 8.63
C VAL A 69 -6.77 3.27 7.59
N VAL A 70 -6.61 2.95 6.30
CA VAL A 70 -6.75 3.93 5.22
C VAL A 70 -8.19 4.44 5.13
N ASP A 71 -9.20 3.55 5.21
CA ASP A 71 -10.61 3.96 5.22
C ASP A 71 -10.89 4.92 6.39
N SER A 72 -10.44 4.60 7.60
CA SER A 72 -10.61 5.46 8.78
C SER A 72 -9.90 6.82 8.61
N LEU A 73 -8.73 6.85 7.97
CA LEU A 73 -8.04 8.11 7.67
C LEU A 73 -8.79 8.96 6.64
N ILE A 74 -9.42 8.33 5.65
CA ILE A 74 -10.28 9.02 4.68
C ILE A 74 -11.46 9.65 5.41
N GLU A 75 -12.17 8.90 6.26
CA GLU A 75 -13.30 9.41 7.06
C GLU A 75 -12.88 10.61 7.93
N ILE A 76 -11.71 10.54 8.57
CA ILE A 76 -11.17 11.66 9.36
C ILE A 76 -10.95 12.90 8.49
N VAL A 77 -10.33 12.73 7.32
CA VAL A 77 -10.03 13.85 6.42
C VAL A 77 -11.33 14.45 5.88
N GLU A 78 -12.26 13.64 5.41
CA GLU A 78 -13.57 14.09 4.89
C GLU A 78 -14.42 14.81 5.94
N ALA A 79 -14.33 14.41 7.21
CA ALA A 79 -15.04 15.06 8.32
C ALA A 79 -14.31 16.30 8.89
N SER A 80 -13.11 16.62 8.37
CA SER A 80 -12.27 17.70 8.89
C SER A 80 -12.10 18.83 7.87
N ASP A 81 -11.74 20.02 8.33
CA ASP A 81 -11.33 21.15 7.46
C ASP A 81 -9.88 21.03 6.95
N ILE A 82 -9.28 19.83 7.01
CA ILE A 82 -7.91 19.61 6.55
C ILE A 82 -7.86 19.81 5.03
N GLY A 83 -7.14 20.85 4.60
CA GLY A 83 -6.97 21.16 3.18
C GLY A 83 -8.05 22.07 2.60
N SER A 84 -9.03 22.51 3.40
CA SER A 84 -9.89 23.64 3.05
C SER A 84 -9.03 24.88 2.89
N GLU A 85 -9.15 25.58 1.75
CA GLU A 85 -8.48 26.86 1.52
C GLU A 85 -8.85 27.79 2.68
N ARG A 86 -7.84 28.29 3.41
CA ARG A 86 -8.10 29.39 4.35
C ARG A 86 -8.38 30.60 3.47
N GLU A 87 -9.61 31.10 3.52
CA GLU A 87 -9.91 32.42 2.94
C GLU A 87 -8.98 33.44 3.62
N GLU A 88 -8.05 34.01 2.84
CA GLU A 88 -7.23 35.17 3.23
C GLU A 88 -8.04 36.47 3.18
#